data_AF-A0A5K1K5H1-F1
#
_entry.id   AF-A0A5K1K5H1-F1
#
_cell.length_a   1.000
_cell.length_b   1.000
_cell.length_c   1.000
_cell.angle_alpha   90.00
_cell.angle_beta   90.00
_cell.angle_gamma   90.00
#
_symmetry.space_group_name_H-M   'P 1'
#
loop_
_entity.id
_entity.type
_entity.pdbx_description
1 polymer ?
#
loop_
_entity_poly.entity_id
_entity_poly.type
_entity_poly.pdbx_seq_one_letter_code
_entity_poly.pdbx_strand_id
1 'polypeptide(L)'
;MDALHTIIRLPLYDSGMVRSADPIVAELLVVSLMTLGTIPLVLSTRKGWVPNFNFLTSTASRNLVELGGLSVLWLLWLVGCVVSTSIWPDLSFCYQFEPCRILTAMMAFAWLGWIVVVGLIVVAILSTVAKVRPTRAPMTVEWASPSNMARSVTV
;
A
#
# COMPACT_ATOMS: atom_id res chain seq x y z
N MET A 1 21.05 -40.27 -19.65
CA MET A 1 20.93 -39.13 -20.59
C MET A 1 20.91 -37.82 -19.77
N ASP A 2 21.71 -37.75 -18.70
CA ASP A 2 21.54 -36.75 -17.63
C ASP A 2 22.76 -35.82 -17.48
N ALA A 3 23.88 -36.18 -18.10
CA ALA A 3 25.08 -35.34 -18.13
C ALA A 3 25.00 -34.21 -19.18
N LEU A 4 24.24 -34.42 -20.27
CA LEU A 4 24.18 -33.47 -21.38
C LEU A 4 23.31 -32.23 -21.06
N HIS A 5 22.28 -32.39 -20.23
CA HIS A 5 21.43 -31.28 -19.79
C HIS A 5 22.13 -30.34 -18.80
N THR A 6 23.11 -30.85 -18.04
CA THR A 6 23.87 -30.06 -17.05
C THR A 6 25.07 -29.37 -17.69
N ILE A 7 25.70 -29.98 -18.72
CA ILE A 7 26.84 -29.38 -19.45
C ILE A 7 26.42 -28.17 -20.31
N ILE A 8 25.19 -28.14 -20.85
CA ILE A 8 24.68 -26.98 -21.61
C ILE A 8 24.26 -25.82 -20.67
N ARG A 9 23.97 -26.09 -19.38
CA ARG A 9 23.60 -25.04 -18.42
C ARG A 9 24.77 -24.25 -17.85
N LEU A 10 26.01 -24.74 -17.96
CA LEU A 10 27.16 -24.11 -17.32
C LEU A 10 27.81 -22.96 -18.11
N PRO A 11 27.86 -22.93 -19.46
CA PRO A 11 28.50 -21.81 -20.17
C PRO A 11 27.62 -20.56 -20.35
N LEU A 12 26.34 -20.57 -19.93
CA LEU A 12 25.43 -19.42 -20.02
C LEU A 12 25.35 -18.57 -18.73
N TYR A 13 26.00 -19.00 -17.64
CA TYR A 13 26.07 -18.21 -16.40
C TYR A 13 27.21 -17.17 -16.43
N ASP A 14 28.19 -17.33 -17.33
CA ASP A 14 29.50 -16.67 -17.24
C ASP A 14 29.76 -15.59 -18.32
N SER A 15 28.70 -15.07 -18.97
CA SER A 15 28.84 -13.96 -19.94
C SER A 15 27.78 -12.86 -19.75
N GLY A 16 27.85 -12.18 -18.60
CA GLY A 16 27.38 -10.79 -18.47
C GLY A 16 25.92 -10.55 -18.02
N MET A 17 25.66 -10.74 -16.72
CA MET A 17 24.80 -9.93 -15.80
C MET A 17 23.41 -9.35 -16.22
N VAL A 18 22.84 -9.57 -17.42
CA VAL A 18 21.67 -8.75 -17.88
C VAL A 18 20.50 -9.50 -18.57
N ARG A 19 20.38 -10.84 -18.59
CA ARG A 19 19.27 -11.49 -19.37
C ARG A 19 18.52 -12.68 -18.76
N SER A 20 18.48 -12.83 -17.44
CA SER A 20 17.60 -13.83 -16.83
C SER A 20 17.25 -13.51 -15.38
N ALA A 21 16.88 -12.25 -15.12
CA ALA A 21 15.86 -12.04 -14.10
C ALA A 21 14.55 -12.33 -14.82
N ASP A 22 13.82 -13.37 -14.40
CA ASP A 22 12.47 -13.59 -14.90
C ASP A 22 11.72 -12.26 -14.77
N PRO A 23 11.12 -11.72 -15.85
CA PRO A 23 10.55 -10.38 -15.83
C PRO A 23 9.55 -10.21 -14.69
N ILE A 24 8.85 -11.29 -14.34
CA ILE A 24 7.90 -11.33 -13.22
C ILE A 24 8.55 -11.01 -11.86
N VAL A 25 9.79 -11.46 -11.62
CA VAL A 25 10.53 -11.20 -10.38
C VAL A 25 11.00 -9.76 -10.33
N ALA A 26 11.45 -9.22 -11.47
CA ALA A 26 11.82 -7.81 -11.57
C ALA A 26 10.61 -6.89 -11.31
N GLU A 27 9.45 -7.22 -11.87
CA GLU A 27 8.18 -6.49 -11.63
C GLU A 27 7.79 -6.54 -10.14
N LEU A 28 7.82 -7.71 -9.51
CA LEU A 28 7.51 -7.85 -8.08
C LEU A 28 8.49 -7.10 -7.18
N LEU A 29 9.77 -7.03 -7.56
CA LEU A 29 10.80 -6.30 -6.82
C LEU A 29 10.59 -4.78 -6.94
N VAL A 30 10.30 -4.27 -8.14
CA VAL A 30 10.00 -2.86 -8.37
C VAL A 30 8.74 -2.45 -7.62
N VAL A 31 7.68 -3.27 -7.66
CA VAL A 31 6.45 -3.07 -6.88
C VAL A 31 6.76 -3.01 -5.38
N SER A 32 7.60 -3.92 -4.88
CA SER A 32 8.00 -3.98 -3.47
C SER A 32 8.89 -2.81 -3.03
N LEU A 33 9.74 -2.30 -3.91
CA LEU A 33 10.52 -1.10 -3.64
C LEU A 33 9.62 0.14 -3.64
N MET A 34 8.63 0.22 -4.52
CA MET A 34 7.63 1.28 -4.49
C MET A 34 6.76 1.21 -3.23
N THR A 35 6.31 0.02 -2.80
CA THR A 35 5.56 -0.11 -1.54
C THR A 35 6.41 0.32 -0.35
N LEU A 36 7.68 -0.09 -0.27
CA LEU A 36 8.60 0.38 0.76
C LEU A 36 8.82 1.89 0.68
N GLY A 37 8.91 2.48 -0.52
CA GLY A 37 9.02 3.91 -0.74
C GLY A 37 7.77 4.71 -0.34
N THR A 38 6.58 4.09 -0.39
CA THR A 38 5.35 4.74 0.13
C THR A 38 5.33 4.86 1.66
N ILE A 39 6.10 4.06 2.39
CA ILE A 39 6.18 4.12 3.86
C ILE A 39 6.80 5.47 4.34
N PRO A 40 7.99 5.88 3.87
CA PRO A 40 8.52 7.21 4.15
C PRO A 40 7.60 8.34 3.72
N LEU A 41 6.86 8.21 2.61
CA LEU A 41 5.91 9.23 2.13
C LEU A 41 4.77 9.46 3.13
N VAL A 42 4.15 8.39 3.64
CA VAL A 42 3.05 8.49 4.63
C VAL A 42 3.58 8.95 6.00
N LEU A 43 4.77 8.51 6.42
CA LEU A 43 5.37 8.95 7.67
C LEU A 43 5.84 10.40 7.62
N SER A 44 6.39 10.84 6.48
CA SER A 44 6.85 12.21 6.27
C SER A 44 5.70 13.20 6.27
N THR A 45 4.56 12.82 5.67
CA THR A 45 3.35 13.66 5.66
C THR A 45 2.66 13.71 7.03
N ARG A 46 2.75 12.65 7.84
CA ARG A 46 2.09 12.57 9.15
C ARG A 46 2.92 13.16 10.31
N LYS A 47 4.25 13.05 10.26
CA LYS A 47 5.15 13.46 11.34
C LYS A 47 5.86 14.80 11.12
N GLY A 48 5.65 15.44 9.96
CA GLY A 48 6.28 16.72 9.64
C GLY A 48 7.81 16.64 9.56
N TRP A 49 8.36 15.45 9.28
CA TRP A 49 9.81 15.20 9.31
C TRP A 49 10.55 15.92 8.16
N VAL A 50 9.84 16.36 7.12
CA VAL A 50 10.40 17.09 5.98
C VAL A 50 9.89 18.54 6.00
N PRO A 51 10.68 19.50 6.50
CA PRO A 51 10.24 20.89 6.67
C PRO A 51 10.02 21.65 5.34
N ASN A 52 10.50 21.11 4.21
CA ASN A 52 10.47 21.79 2.89
C ASN A 52 9.45 21.22 1.89
N PHE A 53 8.71 20.15 2.21
CA PHE A 53 7.72 19.58 1.29
C PHE A 53 6.32 20.18 1.52
N ASN A 54 6.25 21.51 1.56
CA ASN A 54 5.05 22.30 1.87
C ASN A 54 4.13 22.53 0.65
N PHE A 55 4.02 21.59 -0.28
CA PHE A 55 3.15 21.78 -1.45
C PHE A 55 1.64 21.71 -1.11
N LEU A 56 1.27 21.14 0.05
CA LEU A 56 -0.14 20.85 0.37
C LEU A 56 -0.49 21.38 1.76
N THR A 57 -0.95 22.62 1.79
CA THR A 57 -1.26 23.40 3.01
C THR A 57 -2.58 22.98 3.67
N SER A 58 -3.42 22.19 2.99
CA SER A 58 -4.76 21.83 3.46
C SER A 58 -4.87 20.37 3.93
N THR A 59 -5.49 20.17 5.09
CA THR A 59 -5.79 18.83 5.66
C THR A 59 -6.58 17.95 4.69
N ALA A 60 -7.43 18.56 3.85
CA ALA A 60 -8.20 17.84 2.84
C ALA A 60 -7.32 17.26 1.73
N SER A 61 -6.30 18.00 1.29
CA SER A 61 -5.44 17.57 0.19
C SER A 61 -4.42 16.51 0.61
N ARG A 62 -4.02 16.46 1.89
CA ARG A 62 -3.19 15.38 2.45
C ARG A 62 -3.88 14.01 2.38
N ASN A 63 -5.16 13.95 2.75
CA ASN A 63 -5.92 12.70 2.69
C ASN A 63 -6.09 12.21 1.24
N LEU A 64 -6.27 13.13 0.29
CA LEU A 64 -6.36 12.79 -1.14
C LEU A 64 -5.04 12.23 -1.69
N VAL A 65 -3.90 12.74 -1.23
CA VAL A 65 -2.59 12.19 -1.61
C VAL A 65 -2.32 10.83 -0.98
N GLU A 66 -2.69 10.63 0.29
CA GLU A 66 -2.60 9.31 0.95
C GLU A 66 -3.47 8.27 0.24
N LEU A 67 -4.71 8.63 -0.10
CA LEU A 67 -5.64 7.76 -0.85
C LEU A 67 -5.18 7.54 -2.30
N GLY A 68 -4.67 8.59 -2.96
CA GLY A 68 -4.15 8.52 -4.32
C GLY A 68 -2.92 7.61 -4.41
N GLY A 69 -1.98 7.73 -3.47
CA GLY A 69 -0.82 6.84 -3.37
C GLY A 69 -1.23 5.38 -3.17
N LEU A 70 -2.19 5.10 -2.28
CA LEU A 70 -2.73 3.76 -2.06
C LEU A 70 -3.47 3.22 -3.31
N SER A 71 -4.19 4.07 -4.05
CA SER A 71 -4.87 3.69 -5.30
C SER A 71 -3.90 3.33 -6.41
N VAL A 72 -2.81 4.08 -6.58
CA VAL A 72 -1.78 3.76 -7.57
C VAL A 72 -1.10 2.44 -7.21
N LEU A 73 -0.78 2.26 -5.92
CA LEU A 73 -0.22 1.01 -5.41
C LEU A 73 -1.15 -0.17 -5.69
N TRP A 74 -2.45 -0.01 -5.45
CA TRP A 74 -3.46 -1.03 -5.72
C TRP A 74 -3.49 -1.46 -7.20
N LEU A 75 -3.44 -0.51 -8.14
CA LEU A 75 -3.38 -0.81 -9.58
C LEU A 75 -2.09 -1.54 -9.95
N LEU A 76 -0.95 -1.11 -9.41
CA LEU A 76 0.36 -1.71 -9.67
C LEU A 76 0.38 -3.19 -9.23
N TRP A 77 -0.18 -3.51 -8.06
CA TRP A 77 -0.34 -4.89 -7.58
C TRP A 77 -1.31 -5.72 -8.44
N LEU A 78 -2.41 -5.12 -8.91
CA LEU A 78 -3.39 -5.77 -9.78
C LEU A 78 -2.72 -6.22 -11.10
N VAL A 79 -1.94 -5.33 -11.73
CA VAL A 79 -1.20 -5.65 -12.96
C VAL A 79 -0.25 -6.83 -12.74
N GLY A 80 0.50 -6.86 -11.63
CA GLY A 80 1.37 -8.00 -11.29
C GLY A 80 0.61 -9.33 -11.12
N CYS A 81 -0.58 -9.29 -10.50
CA CYS A 81 -1.44 -10.47 -10.37
C CYS A 81 -1.97 -10.96 -11.73
N VAL A 82 -2.42 -10.05 -12.59
CA VAL A 82 -2.99 -10.42 -13.90
C VAL A 82 -1.92 -10.95 -14.84
N VAL A 83 -0.74 -10.32 -14.90
CA VAL A 83 0.36 -10.77 -15.77
C VAL A 83 0.90 -12.13 -15.32
N SER A 84 1.01 -12.37 -14.01
CA SER A 84 1.43 -13.69 -13.51
C SER A 84 0.39 -14.78 -13.81
N THR A 85 -0.91 -14.45 -13.71
CA THR A 85 -2.01 -15.37 -14.02
C THR A 85 -2.12 -15.68 -15.51
N SER A 86 -1.82 -14.72 -16.39
CA SER A 86 -1.99 -14.90 -17.84
C SER A 86 -0.90 -15.77 -18.48
N ILE A 87 0.33 -15.72 -17.95
CA ILE A 87 1.44 -16.53 -18.45
C ILE A 87 1.30 -18.00 -18.02
N TRP A 88 0.75 -18.25 -16.82
CA TRP A 88 0.64 -19.59 -16.24
C TRP A 88 -0.78 -19.86 -15.71
N PRO A 89 -1.76 -20.12 -16.60
CA PRO A 89 -3.16 -20.28 -16.19
C PRO A 89 -3.45 -21.61 -15.48
N ASP A 90 -2.66 -22.66 -15.73
CA ASP A 90 -2.93 -24.01 -15.22
C ASP A 90 -1.66 -24.71 -14.70
N LEU A 91 -1.37 -24.56 -13.40
CA LEU A 91 -0.22 -25.18 -12.72
C LEU A 91 -0.55 -26.54 -12.08
N SER A 92 -1.80 -27.00 -12.19
CA SER A 92 -2.29 -28.23 -11.56
C SER A 92 -1.52 -29.49 -12.02
N PHE A 93 -1.09 -29.51 -13.28
CA PHE A 93 -0.38 -30.63 -13.90
C PHE A 93 1.08 -30.79 -13.43
N CYS A 94 1.71 -29.74 -12.90
CA CYS A 94 3.15 -29.69 -12.65
C CYS A 94 3.51 -29.66 -11.15
N TYR A 95 2.53 -29.89 -10.27
CA TYR A 95 2.70 -29.79 -8.80
C TYR A 95 3.77 -30.73 -8.21
N GLN A 96 4.16 -31.77 -8.94
CA GLN A 96 5.21 -32.73 -8.55
C GLN A 96 6.63 -32.14 -8.65
N PHE A 97 6.82 -31.08 -9.44
CA PHE A 97 8.12 -30.46 -9.65
C PHE A 97 8.33 -29.27 -8.69
N GLU A 98 9.48 -29.23 -8.02
CA GLU A 98 9.89 -28.13 -7.14
C GLU A 98 9.73 -26.71 -7.72
N PRO A 99 10.08 -26.42 -9.00
CA PRO A 99 9.92 -25.07 -9.55
C PRO A 99 8.45 -24.61 -9.61
N CYS A 100 7.51 -25.53 -9.80
CA CYS A 100 6.09 -25.21 -9.89
C CYS A 100 5.53 -24.75 -8.53
N ARG A 101 5.96 -25.38 -7.44
CA ARG A 101 5.57 -24.98 -6.08
C ARG A 101 6.01 -23.56 -5.74
N ILE A 102 7.20 -23.16 -6.15
CA ILE A 102 7.71 -21.80 -5.90
C ILE A 102 6.89 -20.77 -6.69
N LEU A 103 6.57 -21.07 -7.95
CA LEU A 103 5.78 -20.16 -8.79
C LEU A 103 4.37 -19.94 -8.22
N THR A 104 3.71 -21.03 -7.77
CA THR A 104 2.38 -20.93 -7.13
C THR A 104 2.43 -20.15 -5.82
N ALA A 105 3.49 -20.31 -5.01
CA ALA A 105 3.67 -19.55 -3.78
C ALA A 105 3.84 -18.05 -4.06
N MET A 106 4.66 -17.69 -5.05
CA MET A 106 4.84 -16.29 -5.44
C MET A 106 3.55 -15.65 -5.94
N MET A 107 2.76 -16.40 -6.72
CA MET A 107 1.44 -15.96 -7.17
C MET A 107 0.46 -15.76 -6.01
N ALA A 108 0.44 -16.68 -5.05
CA ALA A 108 -0.37 -16.54 -3.84
C ALA A 108 0.03 -15.29 -3.03
N PHE A 109 1.33 -15.01 -2.88
CA PHE A 109 1.80 -13.79 -2.22
C PHE A 109 1.42 -12.52 -2.98
N ALA A 110 1.39 -12.55 -4.32
CA ALA A 110 0.91 -11.43 -5.13
C ALA A 110 -0.55 -11.10 -4.82
N TRP A 111 -1.41 -12.11 -4.79
CA TRP A 111 -2.83 -11.97 -4.45
C TRP A 111 -3.05 -11.53 -2.99
N LEU A 112 -2.27 -12.06 -2.04
CA LEU A 112 -2.34 -11.64 -0.64
C LEU A 112 -1.92 -10.17 -0.48
N GLY A 113 -0.88 -9.73 -1.18
CA GLY A 113 -0.46 -8.33 -1.20
C GLY A 113 -1.55 -7.40 -1.71
N TRP A 114 -2.23 -7.77 -2.80
CA TRP A 114 -3.37 -7.01 -3.33
C TRP A 114 -4.52 -6.89 -2.31
N ILE A 115 -4.90 -8.00 -1.64
CA ILE A 115 -5.94 -7.99 -0.61
C ILE A 115 -5.56 -7.09 0.57
N VAL A 116 -4.30 -7.13 1.02
CA VAL A 116 -3.81 -6.27 2.10
C VAL A 116 -3.92 -4.79 1.72
N VAL A 117 -3.58 -4.42 0.47
CA VAL A 117 -3.71 -3.04 -0.01
C VAL A 117 -5.19 -2.61 -0.06
N VAL A 118 -6.11 -3.48 -0.47
CA VAL A 118 -7.56 -3.22 -0.40
C VAL A 118 -7.98 -2.93 1.04
N GLY A 119 -7.53 -3.74 2.00
CA GLY A 119 -7.78 -3.52 3.42
C GLY A 119 -7.28 -2.16 3.91
N LEU A 120 -6.08 -1.75 3.52
CA LEU A 120 -5.52 -0.44 3.85
C LEU A 120 -6.32 0.71 3.23
N ILE A 121 -6.82 0.57 2.00
CA ILE A 121 -7.69 1.58 1.37
C ILE A 121 -8.99 1.71 2.15
N VAL A 122 -9.62 0.61 2.56
CA VAL A 122 -10.86 0.65 3.36
C VAL A 122 -10.62 1.37 4.69
N VAL A 123 -9.54 1.05 5.40
CA VAL A 123 -9.17 1.74 6.65
C VAL A 123 -8.91 3.23 6.40
N ALA A 124 -8.22 3.58 5.31
CA ALA A 124 -7.97 4.96 4.94
C ALA A 124 -9.28 5.71 4.70
N ILE A 125 -10.23 5.14 3.96
CA ILE A 125 -11.56 5.73 3.71
C ILE A 125 -12.36 5.88 5.02
N LEU A 126 -12.36 4.87 5.89
CA LEU A 126 -13.05 4.97 7.18
C LEU A 126 -12.46 6.10 8.03
N SER A 127 -11.15 6.27 8.02
CA SER A 127 -10.47 7.34 8.76
C SER A 127 -10.78 8.74 8.21
N THR A 128 -10.97 8.89 6.90
CA THR A 128 -11.35 10.17 6.30
C THR A 128 -12.81 10.49 6.60
N VAL A 129 -13.71 9.52 6.48
CA VAL A 129 -15.13 9.67 6.81
C VAL A 129 -15.32 10.00 8.30
N ALA A 130 -14.57 9.36 9.19
CA ALA A 130 -14.61 9.65 10.62
C ALA A 130 -14.17 11.08 10.96
N LYS A 131 -13.24 11.67 10.18
CA LYS A 131 -12.83 13.08 10.33
C LYS A 131 -13.86 14.06 9.77
N VAL A 132 -14.56 13.68 8.69
CA VAL A 132 -15.58 14.52 8.05
C VAL A 132 -16.89 14.54 8.85
N ARG A 133 -17.19 13.49 9.62
CA ARG A 133 -18.27 13.49 10.60
C ARG A 133 -17.71 14.00 11.93
N PRO A 134 -17.76 15.30 12.25
CA PRO A 134 -17.47 15.72 13.61
C PRO A 134 -18.41 14.92 14.50
N THR A 135 -17.87 14.19 15.48
CA THR A 135 -18.64 13.67 16.60
C THR A 135 -19.55 14.82 17.02
N ARG A 136 -20.87 14.69 16.83
CA ARG A 136 -21.82 15.70 17.29
C ARG A 136 -21.44 15.94 18.74
N ALA A 137 -20.79 17.05 19.03
CA ALA A 137 -20.50 17.42 20.40
C ALA A 137 -21.87 17.37 21.09
N PRO A 138 -22.00 16.72 22.26
CA PRO A 138 -23.23 16.85 23.02
C PRO A 138 -23.47 18.36 23.14
N MET A 139 -24.64 18.83 22.71
CA MET A 139 -25.03 20.22 22.91
C MET A 139 -25.06 20.45 24.41
N THR A 140 -23.95 20.91 24.98
CA THR A 140 -23.91 21.37 26.35
C THR A 140 -24.71 22.65 26.34
N VAL A 141 -25.97 22.56 26.76
CA VAL A 141 -26.77 23.71 27.16
C VAL A 141 -26.04 24.33 28.34
N GLU A 142 -25.17 25.30 28.06
CA GLU A 142 -24.67 26.22 29.07
C GLU A 142 -25.89 27.05 29.50
N TRP A 143 -26.65 26.54 30.47
CA TRP A 143 -27.68 27.30 31.13
C TRP A 143 -27.00 28.55 31.68
N ALA A 144 -27.32 29.69 31.07
CA ALA A 144 -26.80 30.99 31.44
C ALA A 144 -26.80 31.12 32.98
N SER A 145 -25.62 31.18 33.58
CA SER A 145 -25.46 31.55 34.97
C SER A 145 -25.55 33.08 35.04
N PRO A 146 -26.62 33.69 35.57
CA PRO A 146 -26.70 35.12 35.70
C PRO A 146 -26.02 35.52 37.01
N SER A 147 -24.69 35.54 37.03
CA SER A 147 -23.93 36.01 38.19
C SER A 147 -23.88 37.55 38.33
N ASN A 148 -24.57 38.30 37.47
CA ASN A 148 -24.51 39.77 37.41
C ASN A 148 -25.77 40.52 37.90
N MET A 149 -26.70 39.89 38.63
CA MET A 149 -27.88 40.58 39.18
C MET A 149 -27.88 40.74 40.71
N ALA A 150 -26.72 40.89 41.35
CA ALA A 150 -26.63 41.05 42.81
C ALA A 150 -25.85 42.28 43.29
N ARG A 151 -25.75 43.36 42.50
CA ARG A 151 -25.19 44.63 42.99
C ARG A 151 -25.87 45.85 42.37
N SER A 152 -27.10 46.11 42.80
CA SER A 152 -27.67 47.46 42.77
C SER A 152 -28.88 47.55 43.70
N VAL A 153 -28.66 47.45 45.02
CA VAL A 153 -29.53 48.04 46.05
C VAL A 153 -28.67 48.26 47.30
N THR A 154 -28.45 49.53 47.66
CA THR A 154 -28.64 50.17 48.99
C THR A 154 -27.90 51.51 48.95
N VAL A 155 -28.64 52.61 48.73
CA VAL A 155 -29.00 53.68 49.70
C VAL A 155 -27.78 54.48 50.16
#